data_AF-G9KST9-F1
#
_entry.id   AF-G9KST9-F1
#
_cell.length_a   1.000
_cell.length_b   1.000
_cell.length_c   1.000
_cell.angle_alpha   90.00
_cell.angle_beta   90.00
_cell.angle_gamma   90.00
#
_symmetry.space_group_name_H-M   'P 1'
#
loop_
_entity.id
_entity.type
_entity.pdbx_description
1 polymer ?
#
loop_
_entity_poly.entity_id
_entity_poly.type
_entity_poly.pdbx_seq_one_letter_code
_entity_poly.pdbx_strand_id
1 'polypeptide(L)'
;TLTSINLSCNHIGLDGGKQLLEGMLENKTLLEFDLRLSDVAQESEYLIGQALCANREAARQRTLNPGHFMSPIIAQGPENL
;
A
#
# COMPACT_ATOMS: atom_id res chain seq x y z
N THR A 1 11.63 3.82 1.63
CA THR A 1 10.18 3.91 1.35
C THR A 1 9.45 4.22 2.63
N LEU A 2 8.44 5.10 2.58
CA LEU A 2 7.65 5.48 3.75
C LEU A 2 6.59 4.40 4.07
N THR A 3 6.50 3.97 5.32
CA THR A 3 5.61 2.87 5.74
C THR A 3 4.59 3.28 6.80
N SER A 4 4.81 4.39 7.51
CA SER A 4 3.90 4.89 8.55
C SER A 4 3.83 6.41 8.51
N ILE A 5 2.63 6.96 8.66
CA ILE A 5 2.37 8.39 8.80
C ILE A 5 1.45 8.59 10.01
N ASN A 6 1.75 9.61 10.81
CA ASN A 6 0.87 10.09 11.86
C ASN A 6 0.52 11.56 11.62
N LEU A 7 -0.75 11.81 11.32
CA LEU A 7 -1.34 13.15 11.22
C LEU A 7 -2.47 13.36 12.25
N SER A 8 -2.50 12.55 13.31
CA SER A 8 -3.48 12.73 14.39
C SER A 8 -3.41 14.12 15.00
N CYS A 9 -4.54 14.61 15.50
CA CYS A 9 -4.68 15.93 16.12
C CYS A 9 -4.30 17.11 15.20
N ASN A 10 -4.47 16.95 13.88
CA ASN A 10 -4.26 18.04 12.92
C ASN A 10 -5.57 18.38 12.22
N HIS A 11 -5.87 19.66 12.03
CA HIS A 11 -7.09 20.07 11.34
C HIS A 11 -6.98 19.88 9.82
N ILE A 12 -7.17 18.64 9.36
CA ILE A 12 -7.11 18.26 7.94
C ILE A 12 -8.44 18.57 7.25
N GLY A 13 -9.55 18.32 7.95
CA GLY A 13 -10.89 18.57 7.46
C GLY A 13 -11.35 17.58 6.38
N LEU A 14 -12.61 17.74 5.97
CA LEU A 14 -13.28 16.80 5.05
C LEU A 14 -12.61 16.74 3.67
N ASP A 15 -12.24 17.89 3.10
CA ASP A 15 -11.63 17.95 1.77
C ASP A 15 -10.17 17.50 1.78
N GLY A 16 -9.44 17.73 2.88
CA GLY A 16 -8.13 17.13 3.08
C GLY A 16 -8.22 15.61 3.17
N GLY A 17 -9.24 15.08 3.86
CA GLY A 17 -9.53 13.65 3.92
C GLY A 17 -9.72 12.99 2.55
N LYS A 18 -10.45 13.64 1.64
CA LYS A 18 -10.63 13.17 0.25
C LYS A 18 -9.32 13.14 -0.52
N GLN A 19 -8.50 14.17 -0.40
CA GLN A 19 -7.18 14.23 -1.05
C GLN A 19 -6.22 13.15 -0.51
N LEU A 20 -6.25 12.89 0.80
CA LEU A 20 -5.49 11.80 1.41
C LEU A 20 -5.94 10.44 0.88
N LEU A 21 -7.25 10.23 0.74
CA LEU A 21 -7.80 9.01 0.14
C LEU A 21 -7.35 8.84 -1.31
N GLU A 22 -7.41 9.90 -2.12
CA GLU A 22 -6.93 9.87 -3.52
C GLU A 22 -5.45 9.49 -3.59
N GLY A 23 -4.61 10.08 -2.74
CA GLY A 23 -3.19 9.72 -2.65
C GLY A 23 -2.96 8.27 -2.21
N MET A 24 -3.86 7.69 -1.42
CA MET A 24 -3.79 6.29 -0.99
C MET A 24 -4.11 5.28 -2.09
N LEU A 25 -4.81 5.66 -3.17
CA LEU A 25 -5.14 4.75 -4.29
C LEU A 25 -3.87 4.20 -4.95
N GLU A 26 -2.88 5.06 -5.17
CA GLU A 26 -1.59 4.71 -5.79
C GLU A 26 -0.52 4.29 -4.77
N ASN A 27 -0.72 4.58 -3.48
CA ASN A 27 0.27 4.22 -2.46
C ASN A 27 0.19 2.73 -2.09
N LYS A 28 1.22 1.97 -2.48
CA LYS A 28 1.35 0.52 -2.17
C LYS A 28 2.34 0.18 -1.06
N THR A 29 2.69 1.19 -0.24
CA THR A 29 3.83 1.14 0.66
C THR A 29 3.51 1.49 2.11
N LEU A 30 2.54 2.37 2.33
CA LEU A 30 2.01 2.70 3.65
C LEU A 30 1.31 1.49 4.25
N LEU A 31 1.70 1.17 5.48
CA LEU A 31 1.15 0.11 6.32
C LEU A 31 0.34 0.68 7.48
N GLU A 32 0.66 1.91 7.89
CA GLU A 32 0.01 2.64 8.97
C GLU A 32 -0.25 4.10 8.58
N PHE A 33 -1.45 4.59 8.90
CA PHE A 33 -1.82 5.99 8.71
C PHE A 33 -2.77 6.42 9.83
N ASP A 34 -2.28 7.20 10.78
CA ASP A 34 -3.08 7.70 11.90
C ASP A 34 -3.69 9.06 11.56
N LEU A 35 -5.02 9.11 11.55
CA LEU A 35 -5.85 10.29 11.24
C LEU A 35 -6.82 10.63 12.39
N ARG A 36 -6.60 10.08 13.59
CA ARG A 36 -7.47 10.33 14.73
C ARG A 36 -7.48 11.80 15.09
N LEU A 37 -8.66 12.34 15.42
CA LEU A 37 -8.83 13.74 15.80
C LEU A 37 -8.37 14.72 14.70
N SER A 38 -8.57 14.36 13.43
CA SER A 38 -8.13 15.20 12.29
C SER A 38 -9.25 15.80 11.44
N ASP A 39 -10.50 15.71 11.91
CA ASP A 39 -11.70 16.21 11.22
C ASP A 39 -11.90 15.67 9.79
N VAL A 40 -11.33 14.48 9.52
CA VAL A 40 -11.51 13.74 8.26
C VAL A 40 -12.89 13.06 8.28
N ALA A 41 -13.53 12.98 7.10
CA ALA A 41 -14.78 12.26 6.96
C ALA A 41 -14.61 10.77 7.31
N GLN A 42 -15.55 10.22 8.08
CA GLN A 42 -15.53 8.80 8.50
C GLN A 42 -15.45 7.84 7.30
N GLU A 43 -16.08 8.19 6.16
CA GLU A 43 -16.00 7.43 4.91
C GLU A 43 -14.56 7.40 4.36
N SER A 44 -13.86 8.54 4.35
CA SER A 44 -12.47 8.62 3.92
C SER A 44 -11.57 7.81 4.83
N GLU A 45 -11.74 7.90 6.15
CA GLU A 45 -10.97 7.11 7.12
C GLU A 45 -11.17 5.60 6.92
N TYR A 46 -12.42 5.17 6.70
CA TYR A 46 -12.76 3.78 6.43
C TYR A 46 -12.08 3.25 5.14
N LEU A 47 -12.15 4.00 4.05
CA LEU A 47 -11.55 3.61 2.78
C LEU A 47 -10.02 3.59 2.84
N ILE A 48 -9.40 4.56 3.53
CA ILE A 48 -7.96 4.55 3.82
C ILE A 48 -7.59 3.30 4.63
N GLY A 49 -8.40 2.93 5.62
CA GLY A 49 -8.23 1.69 6.40
C GLY A 49 -8.21 0.42 5.52
N GLN A 50 -9.12 0.34 4.54
CA GLN A 50 -9.13 -0.78 3.58
C GLN A 50 -7.86 -0.81 2.72
N ALA A 51 -7.40 0.34 2.23
CA ALA A 51 -6.16 0.43 1.46
C ALA A 51 -4.93 -0.02 2.28
N LEU A 52 -4.84 0.37 3.56
CA LEU A 52 -3.78 -0.09 4.47
C LEU A 52 -3.82 -1.60 4.72
N CYS A 53 -5.03 -2.19 4.80
CA CYS A 53 -5.19 -3.63 4.94
C CYS A 53 -4.65 -4.38 3.70
N ALA A 54 -5.01 -3.91 2.50
CA ALA A 54 -4.51 -4.47 1.25
C ALA A 54 -2.98 -4.35 1.13
N ASN A 55 -2.40 -3.21 1.55
CA ASN A 55 -0.95 -3.01 1.53
C ASN A 55 -0.22 -3.95 2.50
N ARG A 56 -0.76 -4.14 3.71
CA ARG A 56 -0.22 -5.10 4.69
C ARG A 56 -0.24 -6.52 4.16
N GLU A 57 -1.34 -6.92 3.54
CA GLU A 57 -1.44 -8.26 2.94
C GLU A 57 -0.45 -8.42 1.78
N ALA A 58 -0.35 -7.45 0.87
CA ALA A 58 0.64 -7.48 -0.20
C ALA A 58 2.09 -7.54 0.32
N ALA A 59 2.41 -6.80 1.38
CA ALA A 59 3.73 -6.86 2.02
C ALA A 59 4.01 -8.24 2.64
N ARG A 60 3.01 -8.85 3.28
CA ARG A 60 3.11 -10.22 3.81
C ARG A 60 3.36 -11.23 2.69
N GLN A 61 2.64 -11.12 1.58
CA GLN A 61 2.81 -12.00 0.42
C GLN A 61 4.20 -11.89 -0.22
N ARG A 62 4.77 -10.68 -0.31
CA ARG A 62 6.16 -10.49 -0.76
C ARG A 62 7.17 -11.17 0.16
N THR A 63 6.88 -11.22 1.46
CA THR A 63 7.74 -11.87 2.45
C THR A 63 7.63 -13.41 2.39
N LEU A 64 6.43 -13.93 2.10
CA LEU A 64 6.16 -15.36 2.06
C LEU A 64 6.47 -16.02 0.70
N ASN A 65 6.49 -15.25 -0.38
CA ASN A 65 6.86 -15.71 -1.72
C ASN A 65 8.15 -15.05 -2.22
N PRO A 66 9.32 -15.30 -1.59
CA PRO A 66 10.59 -14.79 -2.10
C PRO A 66 10.99 -15.43 -3.44
N GLY A 67 10.34 -16.52 -3.86
CA GLY A 67 10.75 -17.38 -4.97
C GLY A 67 10.13 -17.13 -6.36
N HIS A 68 9.12 -16.26 -6.53
CA HIS A 68 8.51 -16.10 -7.87
C HIS A 68 9.33 -15.20 -8.83
N PHE A 69 10.46 -14.66 -8.38
CA PHE A 69 11.38 -13.86 -9.22
C PHE A 69 12.62 -14.64 -9.71
N MET A 70 12.74 -15.92 -9.36
CA MET A 70 13.87 -16.77 -9.74
C MET A 70 13.39 -18.07 -10.37
N SER A 71 12.88 -17.95 -11.60
CA SER A 71 12.96 -19.05 -12.57
C SER A 71 14.05 -18.71 -13.59
N PRO A 72 15.29 -19.18 -13.45
CA PRO A 72 16.21 -19.28 -14.56
C PRO A 72 16.05 -20.68 -15.19
N ILE A 73 15.45 -20.77 -16.37
CA ILE A 73 15.73 -21.87 -17.29
C ILE A 73 16.07 -21.26 -18.65
N ILE A 74 17.34 -20.88 -18.78
CA ILE A 74 18.04 -21.02 -20.06
C ILE A 74 18.48 -22.48 -20.12
N ALA A 75 17.98 -23.24 -21.08
CA ALA A 75 18.75 -24.25 -21.82
C ALA A 75 17.84 -25.02 -22.80
N GLN A 76 17.71 -24.53 -24.03
CA GLN A 76 17.78 -25.41 -25.20
C GLN A 76 18.69 -24.73 -26.23
N GLY A 77 19.94 -25.20 -26.29
CA GLY A 77 20.85 -24.99 -27.42
C GLY A 77 20.43 -25.86 -28.62
N PRO A 78 21.11 -25.72 -29.76
CA PRO A 78 20.51 -25.83 -31.10
C PRO A 78 20.24 -27.28 -31.49
N GLU A 79 19.07 -27.55 -32.07
CA GLU A 79 18.85 -28.78 -32.82
C GLU A 79 19.58 -28.67 -34.18
N ASN A 80 20.41 -29.68 -34.43
CA ASN A 80 21.21 -29.90 -35.61
C ASN A 80 20.37 -29.88 -36.91
N LEU A 81 20.92 -29.26 -37.95
CA LEU A 81 20.75 -29.63 -39.36
C LEU A 81 22.06 -30.25 -39.84
#